data_AF-A0A958NA40-F1
#
_entry.id   AF-A0A958NA40-F1
#
_cell.length_a   1.000
_cell.length_b   1.000
_cell.length_c   1.000
_cell.angle_alpha   90.00
_cell.angle_beta   90.00
_cell.angle_gamma   90.00
#
_symmetry.space_group_name_H-M   'P 1'
#
loop_
_entity.id
_entity.type
_entity.pdbx_description
1 polymer ?
#
loop_
_entity_poly.entity_id
_entity_poly.type
_entity_poly.pdbx_seq_one_letter_code
_entity_poly.pdbx_strand_id
1 'polypeptide(L)'
;MLIRFTLYLCLAAGMLSTATSCSDPSENNLVVLDSLQTEIRQLDDFLKSIDYKQSMACLDSVNDGLHTIAAEYQDTFPKSLAVMVSSYRGIRKPLSNLKDRYHVYLQEMQTSANQIDNLRKDIQEGNLEGSLVDKYLNDEREALASWQQEIEKTVNMAKKKLIQYDSIQPYIRHTVDSLKAAHL
;
A
#
# COMPACT_ATOMS: atom_id res chain seq x y z
N MET A 1 55.48 56.25 43.97
CA MET A 1 55.06 56.27 42.56
C MET A 1 55.10 54.85 42.04
N LEU A 2 54.03 54.08 42.23
CA LEU A 2 53.76 52.77 41.61
C LEU A 2 52.32 52.40 42.00
N ILE A 3 51.38 53.06 41.34
CA ILE A 3 49.98 52.68 41.31
C ILE A 3 49.77 52.08 39.92
N ARG A 4 48.93 51.04 39.84
CA ARG A 4 48.31 50.45 38.64
C ARG A 4 49.04 49.25 38.04
N PHE A 5 48.91 48.09 38.67
CA PHE A 5 48.92 46.80 37.96
C PHE A 5 48.07 45.74 38.69
N THR A 6 46.95 46.18 39.25
CA THR A 6 45.84 45.31 39.65
C THR A 6 44.73 45.45 38.62
N LEU A 7 44.00 44.35 38.37
CA LEU A 7 42.90 44.15 37.41
C LEU A 7 43.33 43.77 35.97
N TYR A 8 43.65 42.50 35.72
CA TYR A 8 43.29 41.79 34.47
C TYR A 8 43.45 40.27 34.67
N LEU A 9 42.91 39.74 35.78
CA LEU A 9 42.88 38.29 36.03
C LEU A 9 41.54 37.87 36.65
N CYS A 10 40.45 38.41 36.10
CA CYS A 10 39.08 37.99 36.39
C CYS A 10 38.35 37.86 35.06
N LEU A 11 37.57 36.79 34.91
CA LEU A 11 36.54 36.57 33.89
C LEU A 11 37.00 36.10 32.50
N ALA A 12 37.68 34.96 32.44
CA ALA A 12 37.77 34.14 31.22
C ALA A 12 37.20 32.72 31.43
N ALA A 13 36.12 32.62 32.22
CA ALA A 13 35.40 31.38 32.45
C ALA A 13 33.90 31.70 32.52
N GLY A 14 33.30 31.92 31.36
CA GLY A 14 31.90 32.33 31.33
C GLY A 14 31.40 32.46 29.90
N MET A 15 31.27 31.34 29.22
CA MET A 15 30.19 31.01 28.28
C MET A 15 30.57 29.74 27.55
N LEU A 16 30.49 28.63 28.30
CA LEU A 16 30.22 27.34 27.68
C LEU A 16 28.78 27.45 27.18
N SER A 17 28.62 27.89 25.92
CA SER A 17 27.36 27.78 25.20
C SER A 17 27.11 26.30 25.00
N THR A 18 26.50 25.67 26.01
CA THR A 18 25.81 24.41 25.83
C THR A 18 24.66 24.70 24.88
N ALA A 19 24.93 24.55 23.58
CA ALA A 19 23.91 24.32 22.56
C ALA A 19 23.21 23.02 22.95
N THR A 20 22.27 23.13 23.89
CA THR A 20 21.21 22.16 24.05
C THR A 20 20.38 22.31 22.80
N SER A 21 20.68 21.47 21.81
CA SER A 21 19.76 21.18 20.71
C SER A 21 18.56 20.47 21.31
N CYS A 22 17.76 21.20 22.08
CA CYS A 22 16.39 20.84 22.41
C CYS A 22 15.60 21.11 21.13
N SER A 23 15.60 20.14 20.21
CA SER A 23 14.59 20.11 19.17
C SER A 23 13.24 20.13 19.88
N ASP A 24 12.40 21.10 19.56
CA ASP A 24 11.05 21.19 20.12
C ASP A 24 10.35 19.85 19.82
N PRO A 25 9.75 19.17 20.82
CA PRO A 25 8.98 17.94 20.59
C PRO A 25 7.96 18.08 19.45
N SER A 26 7.41 19.29 19.26
CA SER A 26 6.52 19.59 18.15
C SER A 26 7.21 19.46 16.78
N GLU A 27 8.44 19.94 16.61
CA GLU A 27 9.21 19.82 15.36
C GLU A 27 9.47 18.35 15.00
N ASN A 28 9.85 17.53 15.97
CA ASN A 28 10.06 16.10 15.75
C ASN A 28 8.77 15.39 15.32
N ASN A 29 7.64 15.74 15.94
CA ASN A 29 6.34 15.16 15.59
C ASN A 29 5.90 15.57 14.18
N LEU A 30 6.18 16.80 13.75
CA LEU A 30 5.91 17.25 12.38
C LEU A 30 6.73 16.47 11.34
N VAL A 31 7.99 16.17 11.63
CA VAL A 31 8.84 15.33 10.75
C VAL A 31 8.27 13.91 10.63
N VAL A 32 7.75 13.34 11.71
CA VAL A 32 7.09 12.03 11.68
C VAL A 32 5.85 12.07 10.79
N LEU A 33 5.01 13.10 10.92
CA LEU A 33 3.83 13.27 10.09
C LEU A 33 4.18 13.41 8.60
N ASP A 34 5.27 14.11 8.28
CA ASP A 34 5.77 14.21 6.90
C ASP A 34 6.20 12.85 6.34
N SER A 35 6.84 12.01 7.16
CA SER A 35 7.19 10.63 6.79
C SER A 35 5.94 9.80 6.50
N LEU A 36 4.98 9.80 7.42
CA LEU A 36 3.73 9.05 7.26
C LEU A 36 2.96 9.48 6.01
N GLN A 37 2.87 10.79 5.77
CA GLN A 37 2.23 11.32 4.56
C GLN A 37 2.93 10.85 3.28
N THR A 38 4.27 10.77 3.31
CA THR A 38 5.07 10.28 2.19
C THR A 38 4.85 8.80 1.95
N GLU A 39 4.82 7.98 3.01
CA GLU A 39 4.56 6.55 2.94
C GLU A 39 3.15 6.25 2.40
N ILE A 40 2.12 6.99 2.83
CA ILE A 40 0.75 6.87 2.27
C ILE A 40 0.74 7.16 0.77
N ARG A 41 1.43 8.21 0.31
CA ARG A 41 1.51 8.54 -1.12
C ARG A 41 2.20 7.43 -1.91
N GLN A 42 3.30 6.90 -1.39
CA GLN A 42 4.00 5.77 -2.03
C GLN A 42 3.11 4.54 -2.12
N LEU A 43 2.32 4.27 -1.09
CA LEU A 43 1.40 3.13 -1.06
C LEU A 43 0.22 3.32 -2.03
N ASP A 44 -0.31 4.54 -2.14
CA ASP A 44 -1.33 4.92 -3.12
C ASP A 44 -0.82 4.78 -4.56
N ASP A 45 0.39 5.27 -4.85
CA ASP A 45 1.04 5.10 -6.15
C ASP A 45 1.28 3.61 -6.46
N PHE A 46 1.70 2.83 -5.47
CA PHE A 46 1.89 1.40 -5.63
C PHE A 46 0.57 0.66 -5.91
N LEU A 47 -0.52 1.00 -5.21
CA LEU A 47 -1.85 0.46 -5.49
C LEU A 47 -2.35 0.86 -6.89
N LYS A 48 -2.08 2.10 -7.32
CA LYS A 48 -2.44 2.59 -8.66
C LYS A 48 -1.56 2.04 -9.77
N SER A 49 -0.41 1.43 -9.43
CA SER A 49 0.49 0.80 -10.41
C SER A 49 -0.10 -0.47 -11.06
N ILE A 50 -1.18 -1.02 -10.53
CA ILE A 50 -1.93 -2.10 -11.18
C ILE A 50 -3.09 -1.50 -11.99
N ASP A 51 -3.20 -1.89 -13.26
CA ASP A 51 -4.35 -1.52 -14.09
C ASP A 51 -5.59 -2.28 -13.57
N TYR A 52 -6.34 -1.61 -12.70
CA TYR A 52 -7.56 -2.15 -12.09
C TYR A 52 -8.59 -2.53 -13.16
N LYS A 53 -8.76 -1.69 -14.19
CA LYS A 53 -9.75 -1.92 -15.24
C LYS A 53 -9.40 -3.16 -16.07
N GLN A 54 -8.14 -3.28 -16.49
CA GLN A 54 -7.65 -4.47 -17.17
C GLN A 54 -7.81 -5.71 -16.28
N SER A 55 -7.50 -5.60 -14.99
CA SER A 55 -7.63 -6.70 -14.04
C SER A 55 -9.08 -7.20 -13.92
N MET A 56 -10.07 -6.30 -13.93
CA MET A 56 -11.48 -6.66 -13.90
C MET A 56 -11.91 -7.31 -15.22
N ALA A 57 -11.48 -6.78 -16.36
CA ALA A 57 -11.76 -7.40 -17.65
C ALA A 57 -11.16 -8.83 -17.76
N CYS A 58 -9.96 -9.05 -17.21
CA CYS A 58 -9.38 -10.38 -17.10
C CYS A 58 -10.22 -11.30 -16.20
N LEU A 59 -10.68 -10.82 -15.04
CA LEU A 59 -11.52 -11.60 -14.14
C LEU A 59 -12.84 -12.03 -14.82
N ASP A 60 -13.49 -11.10 -15.54
CA ASP A 60 -14.71 -11.38 -16.28
C ASP A 60 -14.46 -12.40 -17.39
N SER A 61 -13.40 -12.22 -18.19
CA SER A 61 -13.03 -13.20 -19.22
C SER A 61 -12.74 -14.59 -18.64
N VAL A 62 -12.12 -14.67 -17.45
CA VAL A 62 -11.87 -15.95 -16.78
C VAL A 62 -13.17 -16.62 -16.35
N ASN A 63 -14.11 -15.85 -15.80
CA ASN A 63 -15.41 -16.39 -15.40
C ASN A 63 -16.18 -16.91 -16.62
N ASP A 64 -16.21 -16.15 -17.71
CA ASP A 64 -16.92 -16.52 -18.94
C ASP A 64 -16.30 -17.76 -19.61
N GLY A 65 -14.96 -17.81 -19.68
CA GLY A 65 -14.24 -18.96 -20.22
C GLY A 65 -14.51 -20.24 -19.44
N LEU A 66 -14.48 -20.16 -18.10
CA LEU A 66 -14.80 -21.31 -17.25
C LEU A 66 -16.27 -21.72 -17.34
N HIS A 67 -17.18 -20.76 -17.43
CA HIS A 67 -18.60 -21.06 -17.59
C HIS A 67 -18.85 -21.80 -18.90
N THR A 68 -18.26 -21.32 -20.00
CA THR A 68 -18.36 -21.96 -21.31
C THR A 68 -17.77 -23.38 -21.29
N ILE A 69 -16.57 -23.55 -20.73
CA ILE A 69 -15.95 -24.87 -20.61
C ILE A 69 -16.84 -25.83 -19.79
N ALA A 70 -17.46 -25.36 -18.72
CA ALA A 70 -18.34 -26.19 -17.90
C ALA A 70 -19.67 -26.55 -18.59
N ALA A 71 -20.17 -25.67 -19.47
CA ALA A 71 -21.39 -25.93 -20.24
C ALA A 71 -21.15 -26.94 -21.37
N GLU A 72 -20.06 -26.76 -22.12
CA GLU A 72 -19.75 -27.55 -23.32
C GLU A 72 -19.04 -28.88 -23.03
N TYR A 73 -18.38 -29.01 -21.87
CA TYR A 73 -17.60 -30.19 -21.52
C TYR A 73 -18.25 -30.95 -20.35
N GLN A 74 -19.17 -31.85 -20.69
CA GLN A 74 -19.90 -32.68 -19.73
C GLN A 74 -19.10 -33.90 -19.22
N ASP A 75 -18.06 -34.31 -19.98
CA ASP A 75 -17.24 -35.49 -19.70
C ASP A 75 -15.96 -35.19 -18.90
N THR A 76 -15.18 -36.23 -18.57
CA THR A 76 -13.89 -36.04 -17.88
C THR A 76 -12.85 -35.38 -18.81
N PHE A 77 -12.26 -34.27 -18.37
CA PHE A 77 -11.18 -33.62 -19.10
C PHE A 77 -9.95 -34.53 -19.25
N PRO A 78 -9.25 -34.49 -20.41
CA PRO A 78 -7.88 -34.96 -20.50
C PRO A 78 -7.02 -34.28 -19.44
N LYS A 79 -6.07 -35.03 -18.86
CA LYS A 79 -5.22 -34.53 -17.76
C LYS A 79 -4.57 -33.17 -18.06
N SER A 80 -4.07 -32.97 -19.27
CA SER A 80 -3.45 -31.70 -19.71
C SER A 80 -4.44 -30.53 -19.66
N LEU A 81 -5.66 -30.72 -20.18
CA LEU A 81 -6.71 -29.71 -20.13
C LEU A 81 -7.17 -29.45 -18.69
N ALA A 82 -7.30 -30.49 -17.86
CA ALA A 82 -7.64 -30.35 -16.45
C ALA A 82 -6.63 -29.47 -15.69
N VAL A 83 -5.32 -29.66 -15.93
CA VAL A 83 -4.27 -28.82 -15.33
C VAL A 83 -4.37 -27.37 -15.82
N MET A 84 -4.63 -27.14 -17.10
CA MET A 84 -4.82 -25.78 -17.64
C MET A 84 -6.05 -25.08 -17.07
N VAL A 85 -7.21 -25.75 -17.05
CA VAL A 85 -8.45 -25.22 -16.49
C VAL A 85 -8.32 -24.94 -14.99
N SER A 86 -7.63 -25.81 -14.25
CA SER A 86 -7.33 -25.58 -12.83
C SER A 86 -6.47 -24.34 -12.62
N SER A 87 -5.42 -24.19 -13.44
CA SER A 87 -4.52 -23.03 -13.42
C SER A 87 -5.28 -21.73 -13.76
N TYR A 88 -6.15 -21.80 -14.76
CA TYR A 88 -7.00 -20.69 -15.19
C TYR A 88 -8.01 -20.30 -14.10
N ARG A 89 -8.66 -21.27 -13.45
CA ARG A 89 -9.52 -21.05 -12.28
C ARG A 89 -8.77 -20.41 -11.12
N GLY A 90 -7.50 -20.75 -10.93
CA GLY A 90 -6.63 -20.16 -9.91
C GLY A 90 -6.35 -18.67 -10.07
N ILE A 91 -6.74 -18.05 -11.19
CA ILE A 91 -6.65 -16.61 -11.44
C ILE A 91 -7.78 -15.85 -10.72
N ARG A 92 -8.97 -16.48 -10.58
CA ARG A 92 -10.17 -15.83 -10.04
C ARG A 92 -9.97 -15.25 -8.65
N LYS A 93 -9.45 -16.06 -7.72
CA LYS A 93 -9.42 -15.68 -6.31
C LYS A 93 -8.54 -14.43 -6.08
N PRO A 94 -7.30 -14.34 -6.58
CA PRO A 94 -6.51 -13.13 -6.40
C PRO A 94 -7.10 -11.88 -7.07
N LEU A 95 -7.68 -12.00 -8.26
CA LEU A 95 -8.31 -10.86 -8.93
C LEU A 95 -9.62 -10.43 -8.25
N SER A 96 -10.41 -11.37 -7.71
CA SER A 96 -11.59 -11.06 -6.89
C SER A 96 -11.18 -10.36 -5.59
N ASN A 97 -10.14 -10.85 -4.91
CA ASN A 97 -9.63 -10.18 -3.72
C ASN A 97 -9.18 -8.74 -4.02
N LEU A 98 -8.52 -8.51 -5.16
CA LEU A 98 -8.20 -7.16 -5.62
C LEU A 98 -9.47 -6.35 -5.84
N LYS A 99 -10.47 -6.88 -6.57
CA LYS A 99 -11.76 -6.22 -6.83
C LYS A 99 -12.40 -5.70 -5.55
N ASP A 100 -12.50 -6.58 -4.55
CA ASP A 100 -13.23 -6.33 -3.31
C ASP A 100 -12.51 -5.33 -2.40
N ARG A 101 -11.17 -5.27 -2.47
CA ARG A 101 -10.35 -4.46 -1.57
C ARG A 101 -9.84 -3.16 -2.18
N TYR A 102 -9.76 -3.03 -3.50
CA TYR A 102 -9.13 -1.89 -4.16
C TYR A 102 -9.67 -0.53 -3.70
N HIS A 103 -11.00 -0.36 -3.74
CA HIS A 103 -11.63 0.89 -3.32
C HIS A 103 -11.61 1.10 -1.81
N VAL A 104 -11.62 0.00 -1.04
CA VAL A 104 -11.44 0.07 0.42
C VAL A 104 -10.07 0.66 0.73
N TYR A 105 -9.00 0.12 0.15
CA TYR A 105 -7.65 0.64 0.35
C TYR A 105 -7.50 2.11 -0.05
N LEU A 106 -8.08 2.52 -1.19
CA LEU A 106 -8.08 3.94 -1.59
C LEU A 106 -8.75 4.84 -0.56
N GLN A 107 -9.89 4.40 -0.01
CA GLN A 107 -10.63 5.14 0.99
C GLN A 107 -9.88 5.22 2.33
N GLU A 108 -9.28 4.11 2.78
CA GLU A 108 -8.49 4.07 4.02
C GLU A 108 -7.26 4.99 3.93
N MET A 109 -6.53 4.95 2.81
CA MET A 109 -5.38 5.85 2.59
C MET A 109 -5.79 7.33 2.55
N GLN A 110 -6.93 7.64 1.92
CA GLN A 110 -7.48 9.01 1.93
C GLN A 110 -7.88 9.44 3.35
N THR A 111 -8.46 8.53 4.13
CA THR A 111 -8.88 8.79 5.50
C THR A 111 -7.67 9.07 6.40
N SER A 112 -6.65 8.22 6.34
CA SER A 112 -5.41 8.40 7.10
C SER A 112 -4.65 9.66 6.70
N ALA A 113 -4.59 10.00 5.40
CA ALA A 113 -4.04 11.28 4.96
C ALA A 113 -4.76 12.49 5.61
N ASN A 114 -6.09 12.46 5.68
CA ASN A 114 -6.86 13.51 6.35
C ASN A 114 -6.62 13.52 7.87
N GLN A 115 -6.48 12.35 8.50
CA GLN A 115 -6.17 12.23 9.94
C GLN A 115 -4.80 12.83 10.27
N ILE A 116 -3.79 12.57 9.44
CA ILE A 116 -2.45 13.16 9.56
C ILE A 116 -2.50 14.69 9.39
N ASP A 117 -3.26 15.20 8.42
CA ASP A 117 -3.41 16.64 8.22
C ASP A 117 -4.12 17.32 9.40
N ASN A 118 -5.11 16.66 10.01
CA ASN A 118 -5.78 17.17 11.20
C ASN A 118 -4.84 17.13 12.42
N LEU A 119 -4.14 16.02 12.63
CA LEU A 119 -3.17 15.88 13.72
C LEU A 119 -2.04 16.92 13.62
N ARG A 120 -1.60 17.23 12.39
CA ARG A 120 -0.65 18.32 12.14
C ARG A 120 -1.15 19.67 12.65
N LYS A 121 -2.39 20.03 12.31
CA LYS A 121 -3.00 21.30 12.74
C LYS A 121 -3.12 21.34 14.26
N ASP A 122 -3.59 20.26 14.87
CA ASP A 122 -3.76 20.19 16.31
C ASP A 122 -2.44 20.32 17.07
N ILE A 123 -1.34 19.77 16.55
CA ILE A 123 0.01 19.95 17.11
C ILE A 123 0.47 21.41 16.97
N GLN A 124 0.27 22.01 15.79
CA GLN A 124 0.70 23.39 15.52
C GLN A 124 -0.09 24.44 16.33
N GLU A 125 -1.37 24.17 16.58
CA GLU A 125 -2.25 25.03 17.37
C GLU A 125 -2.12 24.78 18.88
N GLY A 126 -1.43 23.71 19.29
CA GLY A 126 -1.28 23.33 20.69
C GLY A 126 -2.56 22.75 21.31
N ASN A 127 -3.44 22.19 20.48
CA ASN A 127 -4.73 21.63 20.89
C ASN A 127 -4.62 20.23 21.53
N LEU A 128 -3.44 19.60 21.49
CA LEU A 128 -3.21 18.24 21.98
C LEU A 128 -2.12 18.17 23.04
N GLU A 129 -2.37 17.35 24.05
CA GLU A 129 -1.35 16.93 25.01
C GLU A 129 -0.33 16.00 24.34
N GLY A 130 0.95 16.14 24.68
CA GLY A 130 2.03 15.37 24.02
C GLY A 130 1.84 13.84 24.09
N SER A 131 1.28 13.32 25.19
CA SER A 131 0.98 11.89 25.33
C SER A 131 -0.09 11.39 24.37
N LEU A 132 -1.06 12.24 23.99
CA LEU A 132 -2.07 11.92 22.99
C LEU A 132 -1.49 11.99 21.58
N VAL A 133 -0.57 12.93 21.33
CA VAL A 133 0.15 13.02 20.05
C VAL A 133 0.93 11.72 19.78
N ASP A 134 1.71 11.27 20.76
CA ASP A 134 2.51 10.04 20.61
C ASP A 134 1.62 8.82 20.34
N LYS A 135 0.46 8.74 21.02
CA LYS A 135 -0.52 7.68 20.79
C LYS A 135 -1.06 7.71 19.36
N TYR A 136 -1.53 8.86 18.89
CA TYR A 136 -2.09 8.96 17.53
C TYR A 136 -1.04 8.68 16.45
N LEU A 137 0.20 9.15 16.64
CA LEU A 137 1.30 8.82 15.74
C LEU A 137 1.58 7.30 15.70
N ASN A 138 1.49 6.62 16.85
CA ASN A 138 1.68 5.18 16.90
C ASN A 138 0.53 4.42 16.22
N ASP A 139 -0.72 4.83 16.48
CA ASP A 139 -1.91 4.23 15.87
C ASP A 139 -1.84 4.34 14.33
N GLU A 140 -1.46 5.50 13.79
CA GLU A 140 -1.29 5.70 12.33
C GLU A 140 -0.14 4.87 11.76
N ARG A 141 0.99 4.73 12.47
CA ARG A 141 2.11 3.87 12.04
C ARG A 141 1.70 2.40 11.95
N GLU A 142 0.98 1.90 12.95
CA GLU A 142 0.53 0.51 12.99
C GLU A 142 -0.49 0.23 11.88
N ALA A 143 -1.44 1.14 11.67
CA ALA A 143 -2.41 1.06 10.58
C ALA A 143 -1.71 1.03 9.21
N LEU A 144 -0.77 1.96 8.98
CA LEU A 144 -0.05 2.04 7.71
C LEU A 144 0.81 0.81 7.43
N ALA A 145 1.52 0.30 8.44
CA ALA A 145 2.30 -0.93 8.31
C ALA A 145 1.42 -2.15 7.97
N SER A 146 0.24 -2.23 8.58
CA SER A 146 -0.74 -3.28 8.26
C SER A 146 -1.23 -3.18 6.81
N TRP A 147 -1.64 -1.99 6.38
CA TRP A 147 -2.12 -1.76 5.01
C TRP A 147 -1.03 -1.99 3.98
N GLN A 148 0.21 -1.58 4.25
CA GLN A 148 1.34 -1.81 3.36
C GLN A 148 1.47 -3.30 3.04
N GLN A 149 1.49 -4.16 4.06
CA GLN A 149 1.60 -5.61 3.87
C GLN A 149 0.42 -6.18 3.07
N GLU A 150 -0.80 -5.74 3.36
CA GLU A 150 -2.00 -6.24 2.68
C GLU A 150 -2.08 -5.80 1.22
N ILE A 151 -1.77 -4.54 0.94
CA ILE A 151 -1.76 -3.96 -0.41
C ILE A 151 -0.66 -4.60 -1.24
N GLU A 152 0.58 -4.68 -0.72
CA GLU A 152 1.70 -5.32 -1.40
C GLU A 152 1.37 -6.76 -1.77
N LYS A 153 0.86 -7.53 -0.81
CA LYS A 153 0.43 -8.92 -1.06
C LYS A 153 -0.65 -8.99 -2.12
N THR A 154 -1.70 -8.18 -2.01
CA THR A 154 -2.86 -8.22 -2.93
C THR A 154 -2.45 -7.85 -4.34
N VAL A 155 -1.72 -6.74 -4.51
CA VAL A 155 -1.26 -6.23 -5.81
C VAL A 155 -0.26 -7.19 -6.44
N ASN A 156 0.74 -7.68 -5.70
CA ASN A 156 1.74 -8.61 -6.24
C ASN A 156 1.12 -9.96 -6.64
N MET A 157 0.17 -10.47 -5.85
CA MET A 157 -0.59 -11.67 -6.23
C MET A 157 -1.41 -11.45 -7.50
N ALA A 158 -2.08 -10.30 -7.63
CA ALA A 158 -2.84 -9.96 -8.83
C ALA A 158 -1.94 -9.81 -10.06
N LYS A 159 -0.83 -9.05 -9.97
CA LYS A 159 0.16 -8.91 -11.05
C LYS A 159 0.68 -10.27 -11.52
N LYS A 160 1.04 -11.16 -10.58
CA LYS A 160 1.45 -12.53 -10.91
C LYS A 160 0.37 -13.32 -11.65
N LYS A 161 -0.91 -13.13 -11.28
CA LYS A 161 -2.03 -13.80 -11.96
C LYS A 161 -2.37 -13.21 -13.31
N LEU A 162 -2.13 -11.93 -13.55
CA LEU A 162 -2.24 -11.32 -14.88
C LEU A 162 -1.18 -11.91 -15.84
N ILE A 163 0.07 -12.04 -15.39
CA ILE A 163 1.12 -12.71 -16.18
C ILE A 163 0.71 -14.16 -16.49
N GLN A 164 0.16 -14.87 -15.49
CA GLN A 164 -0.34 -16.22 -15.70
C GLN A 164 -1.51 -16.25 -16.69
N TYR A 165 -2.44 -15.30 -16.61
CA TYR A 165 -3.56 -15.15 -17.53
C TYR A 165 -3.06 -15.02 -18.96
N ASP A 166 -2.13 -14.10 -19.23
CA ASP A 166 -1.60 -13.86 -20.58
C ASP A 166 -0.98 -15.13 -21.20
N SER A 167 -0.33 -15.97 -20.38
CA SER A 167 0.25 -17.23 -20.85
C SER A 167 -0.77 -18.34 -21.15
N ILE A 168 -1.90 -18.39 -20.43
CA ILE A 168 -2.87 -19.50 -20.49
C ILE A 168 -4.07 -19.15 -21.39
N GLN A 169 -4.44 -17.87 -21.47
CA GLN A 169 -5.63 -17.40 -22.17
C GLN A 169 -5.72 -17.86 -23.64
N PRO A 170 -4.65 -17.84 -24.46
CA PRO A 170 -4.74 -18.28 -25.86
C PRO A 170 -5.19 -19.74 -25.99
N TYR A 171 -4.70 -20.62 -25.11
CA TYR A 171 -5.04 -22.04 -25.11
C TYR A 171 -6.48 -22.29 -24.66
N ILE A 172 -6.91 -21.57 -23.63
CA ILE A 172 -8.30 -21.63 -23.15
C ILE A 172 -9.25 -21.13 -24.22
N ARG A 173 -8.93 -20.01 -24.88
CA ARG A 173 -9.72 -19.48 -25.99
C ARG A 173 -9.83 -20.47 -27.14
N HIS A 174 -8.70 -21.03 -27.59
CA HIS A 174 -8.71 -22.07 -28.62
C HIS A 174 -9.61 -23.26 -28.24
N THR A 175 -9.54 -23.69 -26.97
CA THR A 175 -10.37 -24.78 -26.45
C THR A 175 -11.85 -24.42 -26.49
N VAL A 176 -12.21 -23.23 -26.01
CA VAL A 176 -13.60 -22.72 -26.02
C VAL A 176 -14.14 -22.62 -27.46
N ASP A 177 -13.35 -22.06 -28.38
CA ASP A 177 -13.76 -21.89 -29.78
C ASP A 177 -13.95 -23.25 -30.47
N SER A 178 -13.06 -24.21 -30.19
CA SER A 178 -13.19 -25.59 -30.70
C SER A 178 -14.43 -26.30 -30.18
N LEU A 179 -14.77 -26.11 -28.91
CA LEU A 179 -15.96 -26.70 -28.29
C LEU A 179 -17.25 -26.14 -28.88
N LYS A 180 -17.32 -24.82 -29.11
CA LYS A 180 -18.48 -24.19 -29.76
C LYS A 180 -18.66 -24.66 -31.20
N ALA A 181 -17.58 -24.83 -31.95
CA ALA A 181 -17.63 -25.28 -33.34
C ALA A 181 -18.08 -26.75 -33.48
N ALA A 182 -17.84 -27.61 -32.48
CA ALA A 182 -18.25 -29.01 -32.50
C ALA A 182 -19.76 -29.23 -32.24
N HIS A 183 -20.46 -28.22 -31.71
CA HIS A 183 -21.89 -28.27 -31.39
C HIS A 183 -22.77 -27.48 -32.38
N LEU A 184 -22.17 -26.91 -33.44
CA LEU A 184 -22.85 -26.32 -34.59
C LEU A 184 -22.92 -27.33 -35.74
#